data_AF-A0A9D6RJE7-F1
#
_entry.id   AF-A0A9D6RJE7-F1
#
_cell.length_a   1.000
_cell.length_b   1.000
_cell.length_c   1.000
_cell.angle_alpha   90.00
_cell.angle_beta   90.00
_cell.angle_gamma   90.00
#
_symmetry.space_group_name_H-M   'P 1'
#
loop_
_entity.id
_entity.type
_entity.pdbx_description
1 polymer ?
#
loop_
_entity_poly.entity_id
_entity_poly.type
_entity_poly.pdbx_seq_one_letter_code
_entity_poly.pdbx_strand_id
1 'polypeptide(L)'
;MNSAQAHEARDSHFVSSFRVPASLAGAILLLARQLVPAWEGWPRTRTQTLALVGAGKSQAYEFLSRLWALLPSLLGHAGRPSAVSSEPIASTAILKALYAYLCEHPGSVCGRGRRRVYSDGFRRLVVDLIGPGRPGEGMTVEELASASIVPLGTLKDWLRTEPAGSSPEEAAPDVADTRAETSASLLDGIRSAHLQLIATLWQSWEGTFQAFCAMVRTEYRVPHGMTFIGNFLQAIGLRTRRPQLPEEAPWSSGTYEIMFPGAQWLGDGTSIAVHWHDRRTGRKLMVVYNVEAFHDPAADATVGFAVTKSENEEALRQAYEAAKETAGHAPLGVTLDRKPCNHSPGAQEIFDDTVLLQATPSRGQAKAPLEGAFGLFKQALPRLLIEGGSLEDRIGCVLGLILTAWWRGRNGKPRKRFGGLTPAEFYAGFRPTEEQVEETKKWLRRLERRQEKMRLTRQASADPVRVEVLRRGLAELGISDPGDRLARRLARYGRDAIAWGLATYRAKLERETLPPTDYPERYLGGIIRNLDTRLELELLADYLLEQRIRLRDIALKPLQQAADRLRAEQPPQDLPKAFVDQALGAGYVVDFQFWTRATTEALEALPAEQRLDLYKPL
;
A
#
# COMPACT_ATOMS: atom_id res chain seq x y z
N MET A 1 52.74 -47.52 -2.12
CA MET A 1 52.98 -46.37 -1.21
C MET A 1 52.39 -45.12 -1.87
N ASN A 2 51.36 -44.56 -1.22
CA ASN A 2 50.71 -43.25 -1.42
C ASN A 2 50.57 -42.69 -2.85
N SER A 3 49.40 -42.91 -3.46
CA SER A 3 48.82 -41.97 -4.40
C SER A 3 47.30 -41.93 -4.24
N ALA A 4 46.77 -40.78 -3.85
CA ALA A 4 45.36 -40.44 -3.97
C ALA A 4 45.28 -38.96 -4.33
N GLN A 5 45.44 -38.68 -5.62
CA GLN A 5 45.13 -37.41 -6.26
C GLN A 5 43.86 -37.59 -7.11
N ALA A 6 43.01 -36.58 -7.04
CA ALA A 6 42.06 -36.12 -8.04
C ALA A 6 40.84 -37.01 -8.39
N HIS A 7 39.69 -36.68 -7.79
CA HIS A 7 38.57 -36.06 -8.53
C HIS A 7 37.48 -35.61 -7.54
N GLU A 8 37.60 -34.36 -7.08
CA GLU A 8 36.56 -33.61 -6.36
C GLU A 8 36.20 -32.41 -7.25
N ALA A 9 35.06 -32.47 -7.93
CA ALA A 9 34.49 -31.35 -8.68
C ALA A 9 32.97 -31.51 -8.86
N ARG A 10 32.20 -30.75 -8.06
CA ARG A 10 31.12 -29.82 -8.49
C ARG A 10 30.07 -29.58 -7.38
N ASP A 11 30.13 -28.37 -6.83
CA ASP A 11 29.06 -27.40 -6.53
C ASP A 11 27.88 -27.78 -5.62
N SER A 12 27.71 -27.18 -4.42
CA SER A 12 27.34 -25.78 -4.10
C SER A 12 25.88 -25.44 -4.49
N HIS A 13 24.99 -25.07 -3.56
CA HIS A 13 24.75 -23.66 -3.24
C HIS A 13 23.89 -23.38 -1.98
N PHE A 14 24.26 -22.29 -1.28
CA PHE A 14 23.49 -21.43 -0.34
C PHE A 14 23.31 -21.83 1.16
N VAL A 15 24.31 -21.50 2.01
CA VAL A 15 24.25 -20.54 3.16
C VAL A 15 25.67 -20.03 3.45
N SER A 16 25.91 -18.72 3.31
CA SER A 16 27.17 -18.07 3.69
C SER A 16 27.27 -17.95 5.22
N SER A 17 28.21 -18.67 5.84
CA SER A 17 28.66 -18.41 7.21
C SER A 17 29.79 -17.39 7.13
N PHE A 18 29.59 -16.21 7.71
CA PHE A 18 30.66 -15.22 7.84
C PHE A 18 31.71 -15.77 8.81
N ARG A 19 32.82 -16.33 8.30
CA ARG A 19 33.99 -16.65 9.12
C ARG A 19 34.75 -15.36 9.39
N VAL A 20 34.79 -14.91 10.65
CA VAL A 20 35.60 -13.76 11.06
C VAL A 20 37.08 -14.12 10.89
N PRO A 21 37.87 -13.34 10.12
CA PRO A 21 39.28 -13.60 9.94
C PRO A 21 40.04 -13.56 11.28
N ALA A 22 41.01 -14.46 11.47
CA ALA A 22 41.84 -14.53 12.67
C ALA A 22 42.45 -13.16 13.04
N SER A 23 42.95 -12.41 12.06
CA SER A 23 43.52 -11.07 12.23
C SER A 23 42.52 -10.06 12.79
N LEU A 24 41.23 -10.14 12.41
CA LEU A 24 40.18 -9.27 12.94
C LEU A 24 39.78 -9.68 14.36
N ALA A 25 39.67 -10.98 14.64
CA ALA A 25 39.45 -11.48 16.00
C ALA A 25 40.60 -11.07 16.94
N GLY A 26 41.85 -11.12 16.45
CA GLY A 26 43.02 -10.66 17.19
C GLY A 26 42.98 -9.16 17.49
N ALA A 27 42.57 -8.35 16.51
CA ALA A 27 42.39 -6.92 16.69
C ALA A 27 41.33 -6.57 17.74
N ILE A 28 40.20 -7.30 17.76
CA ILE A 28 39.14 -7.11 18.76
C ILE A 28 39.65 -7.41 20.18
N LEU A 29 40.41 -8.50 20.36
CA LEU A 29 40.99 -8.84 21.66
C LEU A 29 42.01 -7.79 22.13
N LEU A 30 42.83 -7.27 21.22
CA LEU A 30 43.77 -6.20 21.54
C LEU A 30 43.05 -4.89 21.91
N LEU A 31 41.93 -4.57 21.23
CA LEU A 31 41.10 -3.41 21.55
C LEU A 31 40.44 -3.56 22.92
N ALA A 32 39.83 -4.71 23.19
CA ALA A 32 39.19 -5.00 24.48
C ALA A 32 40.20 -4.90 25.63
N ARG A 33 41.44 -5.35 25.41
CA ARG A 33 42.53 -5.18 26.37
C ARG A 33 42.86 -3.73 26.67
N GLN A 34 42.82 -2.86 25.66
CA GLN A 34 43.11 -1.42 25.85
C GLN A 34 41.94 -0.68 26.51
N LEU A 35 40.70 -1.10 26.27
CA LEU A 35 39.50 -0.52 26.88
C LEU A 35 39.31 -0.96 28.33
N VAL A 36 39.73 -2.18 28.68
CA VAL A 36 39.61 -2.73 30.03
C VAL A 36 40.96 -3.27 30.52
N PRO A 37 41.96 -2.39 30.72
CA PRO A 37 43.32 -2.83 31.06
C PRO A 37 43.41 -3.51 32.43
N ALA A 38 42.46 -3.25 33.33
CA ALA A 38 42.41 -3.79 34.68
C ALA A 38 41.82 -5.20 34.77
N TRP A 39 41.37 -5.81 33.67
CA TRP A 39 40.86 -7.19 33.74
C TRP A 39 42.01 -8.20 33.87
N GLU A 40 42.01 -8.94 34.98
CA GLU A 40 43.09 -9.90 35.32
C GLU A 40 43.17 -11.10 34.37
N GLY A 41 42.12 -11.35 33.57
CA GLY A 41 42.05 -12.45 32.61
C GLY A 41 42.88 -12.26 31.34
N TRP A 42 43.51 -11.10 31.14
CA TRP A 42 44.32 -10.87 29.96
C TRP A 42 45.64 -11.66 30.00
N PRO A 43 46.08 -12.28 28.88
CA PRO A 43 47.41 -12.89 28.78
C PRO A 43 48.51 -11.89 29.13
N ARG A 44 49.71 -12.31 29.58
CA ARG A 44 50.73 -11.35 30.04
C ARG A 44 51.24 -10.42 28.92
N THR A 45 51.25 -10.90 27.68
CA THR A 45 51.74 -10.11 26.53
C THR A 45 50.71 -10.01 25.40
N ARG A 46 50.86 -8.96 24.58
CA ARG A 46 50.02 -8.77 23.38
C ARG A 46 50.22 -9.88 22.35
N THR A 47 51.42 -10.45 22.26
CA THR A 47 51.72 -11.59 21.38
C THR A 47 50.96 -12.85 21.82
N GLN A 48 50.89 -13.13 23.12
CA GLN A 48 50.07 -14.23 23.65
C GLN A 48 48.58 -14.01 23.40
N THR A 49 48.11 -12.75 23.44
CA THR A 49 46.72 -12.41 23.13
C THR A 49 46.36 -12.73 21.67
N LEU A 50 47.27 -12.44 20.73
CA LEU A 50 47.07 -12.77 19.31
C LEU A 50 47.18 -14.27 19.01
N ALA A 51 48.01 -14.99 19.77
CA ALA A 51 48.18 -16.43 19.63
C ALA A 51 46.89 -17.22 19.95
N LEU A 52 46.03 -16.71 20.84
CA LEU A 52 44.74 -17.34 21.19
C LEU A 52 43.83 -17.56 19.98
N VAL A 53 43.98 -16.73 18.95
CA VAL A 53 43.14 -16.74 17.75
C VAL A 53 43.95 -16.98 16.47
N GLY A 54 45.23 -17.31 16.60
CA GLY A 54 46.14 -17.56 15.47
C GLY A 54 46.39 -16.34 14.58
N ALA A 55 46.31 -15.12 15.12
CA ALA A 55 46.42 -13.89 14.34
C ALA A 55 47.87 -13.45 14.10
N GLY A 56 48.17 -13.05 12.86
CA GLY A 56 49.43 -12.38 12.52
C GLY A 56 49.50 -10.97 13.08
N LYS A 57 50.67 -10.58 13.62
CA LYS A 57 50.87 -9.29 14.33
C LYS A 57 50.53 -8.09 13.44
N SER A 58 51.17 -7.94 12.28
CA SER A 58 51.03 -6.74 11.45
C SER A 58 49.59 -6.45 11.05
N GLN A 59 48.86 -7.48 10.58
CA GLN A 59 47.49 -7.32 10.12
C GLN A 59 46.50 -7.09 11.27
N ALA A 60 46.72 -7.70 12.43
CA ALA A 60 45.89 -7.46 13.61
C ALA A 60 46.06 -6.04 14.16
N TYR A 61 47.26 -5.46 14.12
CA TYR A 61 47.46 -4.06 14.51
C TYR A 61 46.87 -3.07 13.50
N GLU A 62 46.91 -3.39 12.20
CA GLU A 62 46.25 -2.57 11.18
C GLU A 62 44.73 -2.55 11.38
N PHE A 63 44.12 -3.72 11.64
CA PHE A 63 42.70 -3.79 11.99
C PHE A 63 42.38 -3.12 13.32
N LEU A 64 43.28 -3.19 14.32
CA LEU A 64 43.10 -2.50 15.60
C LEU A 64 43.02 -0.98 15.40
N SER A 65 43.88 -0.40 14.57
CA SER A 65 43.84 1.04 14.23
C SER A 65 42.52 1.41 13.54
N ARG A 66 42.04 0.57 12.62
CA ARG A 66 40.74 0.77 11.95
C ARG A 66 39.57 0.67 12.93
N LEU A 67 39.61 -0.28 13.86
CA LEU A 67 38.58 -0.43 14.90
C LEU A 67 38.56 0.76 15.87
N TRP A 68 39.74 1.28 16.26
CA TRP A 68 39.84 2.49 17.06
C TRP A 68 39.25 3.71 16.35
N ALA A 69 39.49 3.86 15.04
CA ALA A 69 38.89 4.93 14.25
C ALA A 69 37.36 4.81 14.17
N LEU A 70 36.82 3.59 14.22
CA LEU A 70 35.38 3.32 14.20
C LEU A 70 34.71 3.40 15.58
N LEU A 71 35.46 3.24 16.67
CA LEU A 71 34.91 3.15 18.03
C LEU A 71 34.06 4.39 18.44
N PRO A 72 34.44 5.65 18.10
CA PRO A 72 33.61 6.81 18.39
C PRO A 72 32.23 6.78 17.72
N SER A 73 32.11 6.13 16.55
CA SER A 73 30.82 5.97 15.85
C SER A 73 29.85 5.02 16.56
N LEU A 74 30.38 4.14 17.43
CA LEU A 74 29.60 3.19 18.23
C LEU A 74 29.16 3.77 19.59
N LEU A 75 29.81 4.84 20.06
CA LEU A 75 29.53 5.51 21.35
C LEU A 75 28.56 6.71 21.22
N GLY A 76 27.99 6.95 20.02
CA GLY A 76 27.01 8.01 19.76
C GLY A 76 25.66 7.79 20.47
N HIS A 77 25.04 8.88 20.91
CA HIS A 77 23.84 8.92 21.77
C HIS A 77 22.63 8.17 21.18
N ALA A 78 21.76 7.63 22.05
CA ALA A 78 20.50 7.00 21.68
C ALA A 78 19.56 7.99 20.97
N GLY A 79 19.61 7.96 19.64
CA GLY A 79 18.83 8.75 18.70
C GLY A 79 19.14 8.24 17.30
N ARG A 80 18.16 8.38 16.38
CA ARG A 80 18.22 7.90 14.99
C ARG A 80 19.63 8.11 14.41
N PRO A 81 20.27 7.07 13.83
CA PRO A 81 21.66 7.18 13.40
C PRO A 81 21.81 8.31 12.40
N SER A 82 22.74 9.23 12.66
CA SER A 82 23.23 10.17 11.67
C SER A 82 23.84 9.37 10.52
N ALA A 83 23.33 9.60 9.31
CA ALA A 83 23.87 9.00 8.12
C ALA A 83 25.37 9.30 8.02
N VAL A 84 26.18 8.26 7.88
CA VAL A 84 27.57 8.42 7.46
C VAL A 84 27.52 9.02 6.06
N SER A 85 28.10 10.22 5.95
CA SER A 85 28.40 10.90 4.70
C SER A 85 29.28 10.02 3.84
N SER A 86 28.68 9.20 2.98
CA SER A 86 29.19 9.07 1.62
C SER A 86 28.86 10.39 0.96
N GLU A 87 29.84 11.24 0.64
CA GLU A 87 29.49 12.43 -0.16
C GLU A 87 28.89 11.99 -1.49
N PRO A 88 27.84 12.68 -1.94
CA PRO A 88 27.83 13.09 -3.32
C PRO A 88 27.46 14.57 -3.33
N ILE A 89 28.46 15.45 -3.52
CA ILE A 89 28.21 16.89 -3.74
C ILE A 89 27.14 17.06 -4.84
N ALA A 90 27.18 16.18 -5.83
CA ALA A 90 26.25 16.06 -6.94
C ALA A 90 24.82 15.62 -6.53
N SER A 91 24.64 14.55 -5.72
CA SER A 91 23.30 14.15 -5.23
C SER A 91 22.72 15.15 -4.24
N THR A 92 23.55 15.83 -3.45
CA THR A 92 23.11 16.91 -2.57
C THR A 92 22.65 18.12 -3.38
N ALA A 93 23.36 18.45 -4.47
CA ALA A 93 22.96 19.51 -5.40
C ALA A 93 21.68 19.15 -6.17
N ILE A 94 21.52 17.89 -6.59
CA ILE A 94 20.27 17.36 -7.18
C ILE A 94 19.12 17.46 -6.17
N LEU A 95 19.31 16.99 -4.94
CA LEU A 95 18.28 17.08 -3.90
C LEU A 95 17.93 18.53 -3.57
N LYS A 96 18.90 19.44 -3.52
CA LYS A 96 18.66 20.88 -3.32
C LYS A 96 17.87 21.48 -4.49
N ALA A 97 18.21 21.15 -5.73
CA ALA A 97 17.49 21.61 -6.91
C ALA A 97 16.04 21.10 -6.93
N LEU A 98 15.84 19.82 -6.62
CA LEU A 98 14.50 19.21 -6.53
C LEU A 98 13.70 19.78 -5.36
N TYR A 99 14.32 19.99 -4.20
CA TYR A 99 13.68 20.59 -3.04
C TYR A 99 13.26 22.04 -3.30
N ALA A 100 14.15 22.86 -3.87
CA ALA A 100 13.85 24.23 -4.26
C ALA A 100 12.65 24.28 -5.23
N TYR A 101 12.68 23.42 -6.26
CA TYR A 101 11.57 23.31 -7.21
C TYR A 101 10.27 22.85 -6.55
N LEU A 102 10.31 21.91 -5.61
CA LEU A 102 9.11 21.45 -4.90
C LEU A 102 8.56 22.50 -3.92
N CYS A 103 9.41 23.35 -3.34
CA CYS A 103 8.99 24.49 -2.54
C CYS A 103 8.31 25.57 -3.37
N GLU A 104 8.81 25.85 -4.57
CA GLU A 104 8.25 26.83 -5.50
C GLU A 104 7.00 26.29 -6.23
N HIS A 105 6.90 24.97 -6.40
CA HIS A 105 5.81 24.31 -7.12
C HIS A 105 5.17 23.19 -6.29
N PRO A 106 4.45 23.52 -5.19
CA PRO A 106 3.78 22.53 -4.36
C PRO A 106 2.73 21.74 -5.18
N GLY A 107 2.74 20.42 -5.05
CA GLY A 107 1.87 19.52 -5.83
C GLY A 107 2.50 18.95 -7.11
N SER A 108 3.71 19.40 -7.48
CA SER A 108 4.49 18.85 -8.60
C SER A 108 4.83 17.36 -8.48
N VAL A 109 4.75 16.81 -7.27
CA VAL A 109 4.79 15.37 -6.98
C VAL A 109 3.66 15.05 -6.01
N CYS A 110 2.74 14.16 -6.40
CA CYS A 110 1.60 13.79 -5.57
C CYS A 110 1.38 12.26 -5.51
N GLY A 111 0.95 11.75 -4.34
CA GLY A 111 0.70 10.31 -4.11
C GLY A 111 1.28 9.77 -2.80
N ARG A 112 0.80 8.59 -2.35
CA ARG A 112 1.31 7.87 -1.16
C ARG A 112 2.03 6.58 -1.56
N GLY A 113 3.23 6.36 -1.03
CA GLY A 113 3.98 5.11 -1.22
C GLY A 113 4.61 4.98 -2.62
N ARG A 114 4.50 3.79 -3.24
CA ARG A 114 5.15 3.44 -4.52
C ARG A 114 4.46 3.99 -5.78
N ARG A 115 3.32 4.68 -5.64
CA ARG A 115 2.60 5.31 -6.76
C ARG A 115 2.63 6.82 -6.57
N ARG A 116 3.47 7.49 -7.36
CA ARG A 116 3.63 8.94 -7.41
C ARG A 116 3.29 9.42 -8.81
N VAL A 117 2.59 10.54 -8.90
CA VAL A 117 2.32 11.28 -10.12
C VAL A 117 3.24 12.50 -10.13
N TYR A 118 3.88 12.75 -11.27
CA TYR A 118 4.88 13.79 -11.45
C TYR A 118 4.37 14.78 -12.49
N SER A 119 4.49 16.07 -12.22
CA SER A 119 4.19 17.10 -13.23
C SER A 119 5.21 17.06 -14.36
N ASP A 120 4.81 17.54 -15.55
CA ASP A 120 5.71 17.62 -16.70
C ASP A 120 6.91 18.54 -16.43
N GLY A 121 6.72 19.62 -15.65
CA GLY A 121 7.80 20.51 -15.22
C GLY A 121 8.81 19.83 -14.31
N PHE A 122 8.34 19.03 -13.34
CA PHE A 122 9.21 18.23 -12.49
C PHE A 122 9.95 17.14 -13.28
N ARG A 123 9.28 16.49 -14.24
CA ARG A 123 9.90 15.52 -15.15
C ARG A 123 11.03 16.16 -15.95
N ARG A 124 10.78 17.33 -16.57
CA ARG A 124 11.79 18.06 -17.36
C ARG A 124 12.97 18.46 -16.50
N LEU A 125 12.74 19.01 -15.30
CA LEU A 125 13.81 19.31 -14.35
C LEU A 125 14.68 18.08 -14.08
N VAL A 126 14.08 16.93 -13.75
CA VAL A 126 14.83 15.70 -13.42
C VAL A 126 15.65 15.20 -14.62
N VAL A 127 15.11 15.30 -15.84
CA VAL A 127 15.83 14.92 -17.07
C VAL A 127 16.92 15.94 -17.41
N ASP A 128 16.69 17.23 -17.18
CA ASP A 128 17.68 18.28 -17.46
C ASP A 128 18.86 18.25 -16.48
N LEU A 129 18.71 17.62 -15.30
CA LEU A 129 19.79 17.51 -14.32
C LEU A 129 20.99 16.69 -14.81
N ILE A 130 20.85 15.88 -15.86
CA ILE A 130 21.97 15.15 -16.50
C ILE A 130 22.59 15.87 -17.70
N GLY A 131 22.09 17.06 -18.06
CA GLY A 131 22.62 17.84 -19.17
C GLY A 131 24.03 18.40 -18.91
N PRO A 132 24.74 18.89 -19.93
CA PRO A 132 26.09 19.46 -19.79
C PRO A 132 26.11 20.63 -18.80
N GLY A 133 27.07 20.65 -17.88
CA GLY A 133 27.21 21.67 -16.83
C GLY A 133 26.18 21.57 -15.70
N ARG A 134 25.41 20.48 -15.61
CA ARG A 134 24.37 20.28 -14.58
C ARG A 134 24.84 19.30 -13.50
N PRO A 135 24.22 19.33 -12.30
CA PRO A 135 24.70 18.56 -11.15
C PRO A 135 24.72 17.03 -11.33
N GLY A 136 23.99 16.48 -12.29
CA GLY A 136 23.97 15.06 -12.64
C GLY A 136 24.77 14.71 -13.89
N GLU A 137 25.59 15.63 -14.42
CA GLU A 137 26.46 15.35 -15.57
C GLU A 137 27.37 14.13 -15.27
N GLY A 138 27.33 13.14 -16.15
CA GLY A 138 28.08 11.88 -16.01
C GLY A 138 27.47 10.84 -15.06
N MET A 139 26.31 11.10 -14.45
CA MET A 139 25.61 10.09 -13.62
C MET A 139 24.95 9.01 -14.48
N THR A 140 24.99 7.78 -13.98
CA THR A 140 24.16 6.69 -14.52
C THR A 140 22.68 6.91 -14.19
N VAL A 141 21.78 6.28 -14.96
CA VAL A 141 20.33 6.37 -14.75
C VAL A 141 19.93 5.81 -13.36
N GLU A 142 20.63 4.79 -12.90
CA GLU A 142 20.48 4.19 -11.57
C GLU A 142 20.89 5.16 -10.45
N GLU A 143 21.99 5.89 -10.63
CA GLU A 143 22.45 6.92 -9.69
C GLU A 143 21.49 8.11 -9.65
N LEU A 144 21.01 8.58 -10.82
CA LEU A 144 20.03 9.64 -10.90
C LEU A 144 18.69 9.24 -10.29
N ALA A 145 18.23 8.00 -10.49
CA ALA A 145 17.01 7.48 -9.86
C ALA A 145 17.13 7.48 -8.32
N SER A 146 18.30 7.06 -7.82
CA SER A 146 18.60 7.06 -6.38
C SER A 146 18.65 8.50 -5.83
N ALA A 147 19.34 9.41 -6.52
CA ALA A 147 19.51 10.81 -6.10
C ALA A 147 18.23 11.63 -6.18
N SER A 148 17.38 11.39 -7.20
CA SER A 148 16.12 12.11 -7.41
C SER A 148 14.92 11.49 -6.67
N ILE A 149 15.08 10.29 -6.11
CA ILE A 149 14.01 9.52 -5.45
C ILE A 149 12.84 9.24 -6.43
N VAL A 150 13.13 9.22 -7.73
CA VAL A 150 12.21 8.80 -8.79
C VAL A 150 12.42 7.29 -9.01
N PRO A 151 11.36 6.45 -9.03
CA PRO A 151 11.51 5.03 -9.30
C PRO A 151 12.21 4.79 -10.64
N LEU A 152 13.23 3.92 -10.65
CA LEU A 152 14.08 3.65 -11.81
C LEU A 152 13.32 3.39 -13.11
N GLY A 153 12.22 2.62 -13.06
CA GLY A 153 11.40 2.36 -14.24
C GLY A 153 10.78 3.63 -14.82
N THR A 154 10.31 4.53 -13.96
CA THR A 154 9.73 5.83 -14.36
C THR A 154 10.78 6.71 -15.02
N LEU A 155 12.00 6.74 -14.48
CA LEU A 155 13.08 7.55 -15.04
C LEU A 155 13.58 6.99 -16.38
N LYS A 156 13.64 5.67 -16.54
CA LYS A 156 13.95 5.02 -17.82
C LYS A 156 12.92 5.36 -18.90
N ASP A 157 11.64 5.41 -18.54
CA ASP A 157 10.58 5.82 -19.47
C ASP A 157 10.69 7.30 -19.84
N TRP A 158 11.12 8.16 -18.91
CA TRP A 158 11.31 9.59 -19.20
C TRP A 158 12.44 9.86 -20.17
N LEU A 159 13.57 9.16 -20.03
CA LEU A 159 14.76 9.28 -20.87
C LEU A 159 14.62 8.61 -22.24
N ARG A 160 13.70 7.65 -22.39
CA ARG A 160 13.36 7.04 -23.69
C ARG A 160 12.57 7.96 -24.61
N THR A 161 12.02 9.04 -24.08
CA THR A 161 11.28 10.03 -24.87
C THR A 161 12.24 11.15 -25.25
N GLU A 162 13.02 10.98 -26.32
CA GLU A 162 13.74 12.14 -26.87
C GLU A 162 12.76 13.17 -27.46
N PRO A 163 13.08 14.48 -27.35
CA PRO A 163 12.29 15.54 -27.94
C PRO A 163 12.59 15.63 -29.43
N ALA A 164 11.63 15.22 -30.27
CA ALA A 164 11.74 15.43 -31.71
C ALA A 164 11.72 16.93 -32.01
N GLY A 165 12.84 17.43 -32.54
CA GLY A 165 12.97 18.76 -33.10
C GLY A 165 13.95 18.77 -34.27
N SER A 166 13.46 18.52 -35.49
CA SER A 166 13.98 19.08 -36.75
C SER A 166 13.09 18.72 -37.97
N SER A 167 12.17 19.64 -38.28
CA SER A 167 11.72 20.10 -39.62
C SER A 167 11.11 19.15 -40.68
N PRO A 168 10.33 19.74 -41.64
CA PRO A 168 9.16 19.13 -42.25
C PRO A 168 9.46 18.46 -43.59
N GLU A 169 8.78 17.36 -43.90
CA GLU A 169 8.65 16.89 -45.27
C GLU A 169 7.20 16.46 -45.52
N GLU A 170 6.60 17.12 -46.49
CA GLU A 170 5.25 16.91 -46.99
C GLU A 170 5.07 15.47 -47.48
N ALA A 171 4.01 14.80 -47.01
CA ALA A 171 3.36 13.75 -47.78
C ALA A 171 1.84 13.90 -47.61
N ALA A 172 1.17 13.98 -48.77
CA ALA A 172 -0.23 14.29 -48.99
C ALA A 172 -1.20 13.24 -48.38
N PRO A 173 -2.53 13.54 -48.28
CA PRO A 173 -3.46 12.80 -47.45
C PRO A 173 -4.00 11.55 -48.15
N ASP A 174 -4.15 10.46 -47.39
CA ASP A 174 -4.82 9.24 -47.85
C ASP A 174 -6.22 9.11 -47.22
N VAL A 175 -7.19 8.71 -48.04
CA VAL A 175 -8.64 9.00 -47.93
C VAL A 175 -9.38 8.03 -46.98
N ALA A 176 -8.85 7.75 -45.78
CA ALA A 176 -9.41 6.71 -44.89
C ALA A 176 -10.19 7.20 -43.65
N ASP A 177 -10.16 8.48 -43.27
CA ASP A 177 -10.60 8.92 -41.93
C ASP A 177 -12.07 9.33 -41.77
N THR A 178 -12.84 9.44 -42.85
CA THR A 178 -14.21 10.01 -42.78
C THR A 178 -15.26 9.15 -42.04
N ARG A 179 -14.97 7.88 -41.70
CA ARG A 179 -15.92 6.97 -41.01
C ARG A 179 -15.75 6.91 -39.48
N ALA A 180 -14.56 7.25 -38.97
CA ALA A 180 -14.29 7.25 -37.53
C ALA A 180 -14.81 8.54 -36.87
N GLU A 181 -14.65 9.68 -37.54
CA GLU A 181 -15.12 11.00 -37.06
C GLU A 181 -16.65 11.10 -36.96
N THR A 182 -17.40 10.45 -37.86
CA THR A 182 -18.87 10.45 -37.82
C THR A 182 -19.44 9.63 -36.66
N SER A 183 -18.78 8.53 -36.26
CA SER A 183 -19.22 7.71 -35.13
C SER A 183 -18.92 8.35 -33.78
N ALA A 184 -17.78 9.05 -33.65
CA ALA A 184 -17.44 9.82 -32.46
C ALA A 184 -18.40 11.01 -32.26
N SER A 185 -18.72 11.73 -33.34
CA SER A 185 -19.69 12.85 -33.33
C SER A 185 -21.12 12.41 -32.94
N LEU A 186 -21.56 11.23 -33.39
CA LEU A 186 -22.86 10.64 -33.02
C LEU A 186 -22.92 10.23 -31.55
N LEU A 187 -21.85 9.64 -31.01
CA LEU A 187 -21.75 9.25 -29.60
C LEU A 187 -21.74 10.47 -28.66
N ASP A 188 -21.11 11.57 -29.08
CA ASP A 188 -21.14 12.85 -28.35
C ASP A 188 -22.53 13.51 -28.38
N GLY A 189 -23.23 13.43 -29.52
CA GLY A 189 -24.62 13.88 -29.63
C GLY A 189 -25.57 13.12 -28.69
N ILE A 190 -25.46 11.78 -28.66
CA ILE A 190 -26.27 10.91 -27.78
C ILE A 190 -25.96 11.17 -26.30
N ARG A 191 -24.69 11.35 -25.95
CA ARG A 191 -24.28 11.65 -24.57
C ARG A 191 -24.77 13.03 -24.13
N SER A 192 -24.68 14.05 -24.98
CA SER A 192 -25.22 15.38 -24.71
C SER A 192 -26.74 15.34 -24.49
N ALA A 193 -27.47 14.59 -25.32
CA ALA A 193 -28.91 14.40 -25.16
C ALA A 193 -29.27 13.71 -23.84
N HIS A 194 -28.53 12.67 -23.43
CA HIS A 194 -28.74 12.01 -22.13
C HIS A 194 -28.51 12.95 -20.95
N LEU A 195 -27.47 13.80 -20.99
CA LEU A 195 -27.17 14.75 -19.92
C LEU A 195 -28.23 15.85 -19.83
N GLN A 196 -28.70 16.37 -20.97
CA GLN A 196 -29.81 17.32 -21.01
C GLN A 196 -31.10 16.70 -20.45
N LEU A 197 -31.42 15.47 -20.88
CA LEU A 197 -32.57 14.74 -20.36
C LEU A 197 -32.50 14.53 -18.84
N ILE A 198 -31.34 14.12 -18.31
CA ILE A 198 -31.13 13.98 -16.87
C ILE A 198 -31.38 15.32 -16.15
N ALA A 199 -30.84 16.42 -16.66
CA ALA A 199 -31.00 17.74 -16.05
C ALA A 199 -32.48 18.19 -16.05
N THR A 200 -33.17 18.01 -17.18
CA THR A 200 -34.59 18.37 -17.33
C THR A 200 -35.48 17.51 -16.42
N LEU A 201 -35.31 16.19 -16.42
CA LEU A 201 -36.11 15.29 -15.58
C LEU A 201 -35.88 15.54 -14.09
N TRP A 202 -34.66 15.92 -13.70
CA TRP A 202 -34.36 16.19 -12.30
C TRP A 202 -35.07 17.45 -11.78
N GLN A 203 -35.18 18.48 -12.61
CA GLN A 203 -35.84 19.74 -12.22
C GLN A 203 -37.33 19.57 -11.91
N SER A 204 -38.00 18.61 -12.54
CA SER A 204 -39.42 18.29 -12.32
C SER A 204 -39.64 17.08 -11.41
N TRP A 205 -38.59 16.48 -10.86
CA TRP A 205 -38.70 15.25 -10.07
C TRP A 205 -39.11 15.51 -8.62
N GLU A 206 -40.18 14.84 -8.19
CA GLU A 206 -40.62 14.79 -6.79
C GLU A 206 -40.35 13.40 -6.20
N GLY A 207 -39.26 13.24 -5.44
CA GLY A 207 -38.93 11.98 -4.78
C GLY A 207 -37.47 11.84 -4.35
N THR A 208 -37.07 10.63 -3.94
CA THR A 208 -35.68 10.39 -3.52
C THR A 208 -34.73 10.32 -4.73
N PHE A 209 -33.46 10.70 -4.53
CA PHE A 209 -32.42 10.59 -5.58
C PHE A 209 -32.24 9.16 -6.09
N GLN A 210 -32.41 8.16 -5.21
CA GLN A 210 -32.32 6.76 -5.60
C GLN A 210 -33.48 6.35 -6.52
N ALA A 211 -34.70 6.78 -6.22
CA ALA A 211 -35.87 6.55 -7.06
C ALA A 211 -35.73 7.26 -8.42
N PHE A 212 -35.21 8.49 -8.43
CA PHE A 212 -34.88 9.21 -9.65
C PHE A 212 -33.90 8.45 -10.55
N CYS A 213 -32.79 7.96 -9.97
CA CYS A 213 -31.78 7.23 -10.74
C CYS A 213 -32.31 5.88 -11.24
N ALA A 214 -33.23 5.25 -10.51
CA ALA A 214 -33.91 4.05 -10.98
C ALA A 214 -34.78 4.39 -12.19
N MET A 215 -35.68 5.38 -12.07
CA MET A 215 -36.56 5.85 -13.14
C MET A 215 -35.79 6.22 -14.42
N VAL A 216 -34.73 7.03 -14.31
CA VAL A 216 -33.92 7.46 -15.47
C VAL A 216 -33.26 6.27 -16.19
N ARG A 217 -32.90 5.21 -15.44
CA ARG A 217 -32.30 3.99 -16.01
C ARG A 217 -33.34 3.03 -16.59
N THR A 218 -34.51 2.91 -15.97
CA THR A 218 -35.53 1.92 -16.35
C THR A 218 -36.47 2.44 -17.42
N GLU A 219 -36.94 3.67 -17.27
CA GLU A 219 -37.96 4.27 -18.14
C GLU A 219 -37.31 4.99 -19.33
N TYR A 220 -36.22 5.72 -19.09
CA TYR A 220 -35.51 6.51 -20.11
C TYR A 220 -34.25 5.81 -20.65
N ARG A 221 -33.95 4.61 -20.17
CA ARG A 221 -32.84 3.74 -20.63
C ARG A 221 -31.46 4.41 -20.67
N VAL A 222 -31.26 5.43 -19.84
CA VAL A 222 -29.97 6.13 -19.78
C VAL A 222 -28.93 5.23 -19.11
N PRO A 223 -27.76 4.96 -19.74
CA PRO A 223 -26.81 3.94 -19.28
C PRO A 223 -25.89 4.43 -18.15
N HIS A 224 -26.29 5.44 -17.38
CA HIS A 224 -25.45 6.06 -16.36
C HIS A 224 -25.79 5.59 -14.93
N GLY A 225 -24.77 5.34 -14.12
CA GLY A 225 -24.93 4.90 -12.73
C GLY A 225 -25.26 6.06 -11.76
N MET A 226 -25.78 5.72 -10.57
CA MET A 226 -26.15 6.68 -9.53
C MET A 226 -25.02 7.66 -9.17
N THR A 227 -23.78 7.18 -9.13
CA THR A 227 -22.61 8.01 -8.83
C THR A 227 -22.38 9.06 -9.92
N PHE A 228 -22.45 8.64 -11.19
CA PHE A 228 -22.27 9.54 -12.33
C PHE A 228 -23.38 10.60 -12.40
N ILE A 229 -24.65 10.17 -12.37
CA ILE A 229 -25.81 11.06 -12.38
C ILE A 229 -25.71 12.04 -11.20
N GLY A 230 -25.30 11.55 -10.04
CA GLY A 230 -25.17 12.36 -8.84
C GLY A 230 -24.04 13.39 -8.90
N ASN A 231 -22.92 13.05 -9.52
CA ASN A 231 -21.80 13.96 -9.72
C ASN A 231 -22.13 15.00 -10.80
N PHE A 232 -22.78 14.58 -11.89
CA PHE A 232 -23.26 15.47 -12.95
C PHE A 232 -24.22 16.53 -12.39
N LEU A 233 -25.31 16.11 -11.72
CA LEU A 233 -26.29 17.03 -11.13
C LEU A 233 -25.66 17.97 -10.09
N GLN A 234 -24.64 17.52 -9.37
CA GLN A 234 -23.89 18.35 -8.43
C GLN A 234 -22.99 19.36 -9.15
N ALA A 235 -22.31 18.95 -10.23
CA ALA A 235 -21.45 19.82 -11.03
C ALA A 235 -22.23 20.96 -11.71
N ILE A 236 -23.49 20.69 -12.11
CA ILE A 236 -24.39 21.70 -12.68
C ILE A 236 -25.26 22.41 -11.63
N GLY A 237 -24.97 22.21 -10.34
CA GLY A 237 -25.65 22.91 -9.24
C GLY A 237 -27.09 22.47 -8.94
N LEU A 238 -27.63 21.50 -9.68
CA LEU A 238 -29.00 21.00 -9.49
C LEU A 238 -29.14 20.05 -8.30
N ARG A 239 -28.04 19.54 -7.73
CA ARG A 239 -28.06 18.69 -6.54
C ARG A 239 -27.02 19.11 -5.52
N THR A 240 -27.47 19.51 -4.34
CA THR A 240 -26.60 19.73 -3.17
C THR A 240 -26.46 18.42 -2.39
N ARG A 241 -25.25 17.85 -2.31
CA ARG A 241 -24.96 16.81 -1.32
C ARG A 241 -24.75 17.50 0.03
N ARG A 242 -25.62 17.26 1.01
CA ARG A 242 -25.20 17.47 2.40
C ARG A 242 -24.03 16.51 2.65
N PRO A 243 -22.87 16.97 3.12
CA PRO A 243 -21.82 16.07 3.55
C PRO A 243 -22.43 15.22 4.67
N GLN A 244 -22.69 13.96 4.36
CA GLN A 244 -22.97 12.99 5.39
C GLN A 244 -21.67 12.94 6.18
N LEU A 245 -21.70 13.44 7.43
CA LEU A 245 -20.66 13.12 8.39
C LEU A 245 -20.41 11.61 8.24
N PRO A 246 -19.20 11.18 7.89
CA PRO A 246 -18.97 9.76 7.63
C PRO A 246 -19.43 9.01 8.86
N GLU A 247 -20.51 8.22 8.74
CA GLU A 247 -20.90 7.30 9.82
C GLU A 247 -19.66 6.46 10.09
N GLU A 248 -19.05 6.67 11.26
CA GLU A 248 -17.80 6.03 11.58
C GLU A 248 -17.99 4.51 11.52
N ALA A 249 -17.05 3.84 10.87
CA ALA A 249 -17.05 2.39 10.82
C ALA A 249 -17.20 1.83 12.25
N PRO A 250 -17.87 0.68 12.47
CA PRO A 250 -18.14 0.14 13.80
C PRO A 250 -16.90 0.01 14.70
N TRP A 251 -15.71 -0.04 14.10
CA TRP A 251 -14.42 -0.15 14.75
C TRP A 251 -13.46 0.99 14.31
N SER A 252 -13.87 2.25 14.44
CA SER A 252 -12.98 3.42 14.35
C SER A 252 -12.31 3.67 15.71
N SER A 253 -11.29 4.55 15.74
CA SER A 253 -10.69 5.02 17.00
C SER A 253 -11.68 5.71 17.94
N GLY A 254 -12.85 6.14 17.44
CA GLY A 254 -13.92 6.76 18.22
C GLY A 254 -15.03 5.79 18.66
N THR A 255 -15.07 4.56 18.14
CA THR A 255 -16.16 3.60 18.41
C THR A 255 -15.70 2.27 19.03
N TYR A 256 -14.39 2.00 19.08
CA TYR A 256 -13.85 0.83 19.77
C TYR A 256 -13.86 1.08 21.28
N GLU A 257 -14.56 0.21 22.01
CA GLU A 257 -14.74 0.30 23.46
C GLU A 257 -14.23 -1.00 24.09
N ILE A 258 -13.32 -0.88 25.07
CA ILE A 258 -12.81 -2.02 25.83
C ILE A 258 -13.83 -2.30 26.93
N MET A 259 -14.46 -3.46 26.86
CA MET A 259 -15.43 -3.94 27.85
C MET A 259 -14.73 -4.48 29.11
N PHE A 260 -15.50 -5.01 30.06
CA PHE A 260 -14.93 -5.66 31.24
C PHE A 260 -14.27 -7.02 30.92
N PRO A 261 -13.36 -7.54 31.76
CA PRO A 261 -12.73 -8.85 31.56
C PRO A 261 -13.75 -9.98 31.41
N GLY A 262 -13.59 -10.80 30.38
CA GLY A 262 -14.50 -11.88 30.03
C GLY A 262 -15.70 -11.45 29.20
N ALA A 263 -15.89 -10.16 28.92
CA ALA A 263 -16.99 -9.71 28.09
C ALA A 263 -16.75 -9.89 26.59
N GLN A 264 -15.53 -9.63 26.12
CA GLN A 264 -15.19 -9.64 24.70
C GLN A 264 -13.84 -10.30 24.46
N TRP A 265 -13.79 -11.26 23.54
CA TRP A 265 -12.51 -11.82 23.06
C TRP A 265 -12.23 -11.43 21.62
N LEU A 266 -10.95 -11.22 21.33
CA LEU A 266 -10.41 -10.94 20.02
C LEU A 266 -9.66 -12.19 19.53
N GLY A 267 -10.05 -12.73 18.39
CA GLY A 267 -9.39 -13.88 17.76
C GLY A 267 -8.54 -13.48 16.55
N ASP A 268 -7.39 -14.14 16.40
CA ASP A 268 -6.53 -14.02 15.21
C ASP A 268 -5.63 -15.24 15.04
N GLY A 269 -5.31 -15.54 13.78
CA GLY A 269 -4.36 -16.56 13.37
C GLY A 269 -3.04 -15.96 12.90
N THR A 270 -1.94 -16.60 13.26
CA THR A 270 -0.60 -16.31 12.70
C THR A 270 0.10 -17.59 12.29
N SER A 271 0.85 -17.53 11.18
CA SER A 271 1.73 -18.63 10.79
C SER A 271 3.09 -18.52 11.48
N ILE A 272 3.60 -19.63 12.01
CA ILE A 272 4.92 -19.75 12.64
C ILE A 272 5.69 -20.86 11.94
N ALA A 273 6.80 -20.50 11.31
CA ALA A 273 7.74 -21.46 10.73
C ALA A 273 8.69 -21.98 11.81
N VAL A 274 8.74 -23.30 11.98
CA VAL A 274 9.66 -23.97 12.89
C VAL A 274 10.72 -24.71 12.10
N HIS A 275 11.97 -24.38 12.37
CA HIS A 275 13.14 -25.01 11.75
C HIS A 275 13.72 -26.07 12.69
N TRP A 276 13.64 -27.32 12.26
CA TRP A 276 14.26 -28.45 12.94
C TRP A 276 15.56 -28.85 12.25
N HIS A 277 16.59 -29.11 13.05
CA HIS A 277 17.89 -29.57 12.57
C HIS A 277 18.35 -30.77 13.40
N ASP A 278 18.37 -31.94 12.78
CA ASP A 278 18.99 -33.12 13.37
C ASP A 278 20.51 -33.07 13.15
N ARG A 279 21.27 -32.89 14.23
CA ARG A 279 22.74 -32.83 14.18
C ARG A 279 23.39 -34.17 13.88
N ARG A 280 22.71 -35.29 14.14
CA ARG A 280 23.25 -36.64 13.95
C ARG A 280 23.11 -37.11 12.51
N THR A 281 22.00 -36.77 11.86
CA THR A 281 21.75 -37.14 10.46
C THR A 281 22.01 -36.01 9.47
N GLY A 282 22.25 -34.78 9.95
CA GLY A 282 22.39 -33.59 9.10
C GLY A 282 21.07 -33.13 8.47
N ARG A 283 19.94 -33.79 8.78
CA ARG A 283 18.64 -33.50 8.18
C ARG A 283 18.09 -32.18 8.71
N LYS A 284 17.64 -31.32 7.78
CA LYS A 284 16.91 -30.08 8.06
C LYS A 284 15.45 -30.25 7.64
N LEU A 285 14.54 -29.80 8.49
CA LEU A 285 13.11 -29.79 8.21
C LEU A 285 12.56 -28.42 8.61
N MET A 286 11.69 -27.87 7.77
CA MET A 286 10.95 -26.66 8.07
C MET A 286 9.47 -27.01 7.99
N VAL A 287 8.73 -26.75 9.06
CA VAL A 287 7.29 -26.97 9.13
C VAL A 287 6.64 -25.64 9.51
N VAL A 288 5.58 -25.26 8.81
CA VAL A 288 4.80 -24.05 9.12
C VAL A 288 3.54 -24.48 9.84
N TYR A 289 3.32 -23.93 11.03
CA TYR A 289 2.11 -24.12 11.82
C TYR A 289 1.25 -22.86 11.79
N ASN A 290 -0.06 -23.03 11.81
CA ASN A 290 -0.99 -21.99 12.20
C ASN A 290 -1.10 -21.96 13.74
N VAL A 291 -1.09 -20.77 14.30
CA VAL A 291 -1.40 -20.52 15.71
C VAL A 291 -2.60 -19.60 15.75
N GLU A 292 -3.74 -20.15 16.15
CA GLU A 292 -4.96 -19.39 16.39
C GLU A 292 -5.02 -19.04 17.87
N ALA A 293 -5.28 -17.78 18.24
CA ALA A 293 -5.31 -17.36 19.64
C ALA A 293 -6.45 -16.38 19.94
N PHE A 294 -6.99 -16.49 21.16
CA PHE A 294 -8.01 -15.59 21.72
C PHE A 294 -7.43 -14.73 22.83
N HIS A 295 -7.71 -13.44 22.77
CA HIS A 295 -7.24 -12.46 23.73
C HIS A 295 -8.37 -11.62 24.29
N ASP A 296 -8.34 -11.43 25.60
CA ASP A 296 -9.18 -10.49 26.31
C ASP A 296 -8.49 -9.12 26.37
N PRO A 297 -9.02 -8.08 25.70
CA PRO A 297 -8.38 -6.77 25.66
C PRO A 297 -8.46 -6.00 26.99
N ALA A 298 -9.42 -6.34 27.86
CA ALA A 298 -9.62 -5.66 29.14
C ALA A 298 -8.57 -6.10 30.16
N ALA A 299 -8.36 -7.40 30.26
CA ALA A 299 -7.30 -7.99 31.07
C ALA A 299 -5.94 -8.03 30.36
N ASP A 300 -5.90 -7.80 29.04
CA ASP A 300 -4.72 -8.04 28.19
C ASP A 300 -4.12 -9.41 28.49
N ALA A 301 -5.01 -10.38 28.59
CA ALA A 301 -4.70 -11.77 28.89
C ALA A 301 -5.01 -12.56 27.64
N THR A 302 -4.08 -13.41 27.23
CA THR A 302 -4.45 -14.43 26.24
C THR A 302 -5.16 -15.54 26.98
N VAL A 303 -6.38 -15.86 26.55
CA VAL A 303 -7.26 -16.79 27.24
C VAL A 303 -7.18 -18.19 26.63
N GLY A 304 -6.86 -18.34 25.35
CA GLY A 304 -6.66 -19.65 24.74
C GLY A 304 -5.94 -19.57 23.40
N PHE A 305 -5.40 -20.70 22.95
CA PHE A 305 -4.79 -20.83 21.65
C PHE A 305 -4.77 -22.29 21.19
N ALA A 306 -4.61 -22.50 19.87
CA ALA A 306 -4.38 -23.81 19.27
C ALA A 306 -3.24 -23.74 18.25
N VAL A 307 -2.48 -24.84 18.14
CA VAL A 307 -1.41 -25.01 17.15
C VAL A 307 -1.85 -26.09 16.17
N THR A 308 -2.05 -25.72 14.90
CA THR A 308 -2.54 -26.61 13.85
C THR A 308 -1.68 -26.49 12.59
N LYS A 309 -1.86 -27.39 11.61
CA LYS A 309 -1.11 -27.32 10.34
C LYS A 309 -1.68 -26.29 9.36
N SER A 310 -2.95 -25.89 9.53
CA SER A 310 -3.64 -24.95 8.65
C SER A 310 -4.63 -24.09 9.41
N GLU A 311 -4.89 -22.91 8.86
CA GLU A 311 -5.91 -21.99 9.34
C GLU A 311 -7.28 -22.44 8.81
N ASN A 312 -8.07 -23.07 9.68
CA ASN A 312 -9.38 -23.60 9.33
C ASN A 312 -10.35 -23.50 10.53
N GLU A 313 -11.61 -23.87 10.30
CA GLU A 313 -12.66 -23.86 11.32
C GLU A 313 -12.31 -24.71 12.55
N GLU A 314 -11.65 -25.84 12.35
CA GLU A 314 -11.26 -26.73 13.45
C GLU A 314 -10.17 -26.09 14.34
N ALA A 315 -9.22 -25.36 13.75
CA ALA A 315 -8.23 -24.59 14.50
C ALA A 315 -8.88 -23.50 15.37
N LEU A 316 -9.90 -22.82 14.81
CA LEU A 316 -10.69 -21.83 15.53
C LEU A 316 -11.46 -22.48 16.69
N ARG A 317 -12.11 -23.62 16.46
CA ARG A 317 -12.83 -24.40 17.46
C ARG A 317 -11.92 -24.79 18.63
N GLN A 318 -10.76 -25.38 18.32
CA GLN A 318 -9.80 -25.80 19.34
C GLN A 318 -9.30 -24.62 20.18
N ALA A 319 -8.97 -23.49 19.54
CA ALA A 319 -8.52 -22.29 20.26
C ALA A 319 -9.63 -21.71 21.15
N TYR A 320 -10.88 -21.74 20.69
CA TYR A 320 -12.03 -21.22 21.43
C TYR A 320 -12.39 -22.10 22.63
N GLU A 321 -12.41 -23.42 22.47
CA GLU A 321 -12.65 -24.34 23.58
C GLU A 321 -11.53 -24.27 24.63
N ALA A 322 -10.27 -24.17 24.20
CA ALA A 322 -9.16 -23.92 25.13
C ALA A 322 -9.31 -22.59 25.88
N ALA A 323 -9.87 -21.57 25.23
CA ALA A 323 -10.16 -20.28 25.86
C ALA A 323 -11.29 -20.39 26.88
N LYS A 324 -12.39 -21.09 26.55
CA LYS A 324 -13.49 -21.39 27.47
C LYS A 324 -13.03 -22.16 28.69
N GLU A 325 -12.20 -23.20 28.51
CA GLU A 325 -11.64 -23.98 29.60
C GLU A 325 -10.79 -23.11 30.54
N THR A 326 -9.92 -22.26 29.97
CA THR A 326 -9.05 -21.38 30.76
C THR A 326 -9.82 -20.28 31.49
N ALA A 327 -10.84 -19.69 30.86
CA ALA A 327 -11.65 -18.63 31.43
C ALA A 327 -12.76 -19.14 32.37
N GLY A 328 -13.14 -20.42 32.25
CA GLY A 328 -14.25 -21.05 32.96
C GLY A 328 -15.63 -20.73 32.39
N HIS A 329 -15.74 -19.79 31.44
CA HIS A 329 -16.99 -19.43 30.77
C HIS A 329 -16.72 -18.87 29.36
N ALA A 330 -17.76 -18.85 28.52
CA ALA A 330 -17.73 -18.16 27.22
C ALA A 330 -17.85 -16.64 27.40
N PRO A 331 -17.33 -15.82 26.47
CA PRO A 331 -17.48 -14.38 26.50
C PRO A 331 -18.88 -13.97 26.01
N LEU A 332 -19.26 -12.70 26.21
CA LEU A 332 -20.51 -12.17 25.65
C LEU A 332 -20.40 -11.91 24.14
N GLY A 333 -19.20 -11.62 23.65
CA GLY A 333 -18.93 -11.41 22.24
C GLY A 333 -17.52 -11.80 21.80
N VAL A 334 -17.41 -12.23 20.55
CA VAL A 334 -16.14 -12.57 19.90
C VAL A 334 -15.97 -11.70 18.67
N THR A 335 -14.76 -11.19 18.43
CA THR A 335 -14.44 -10.42 17.21
C THR A 335 -13.35 -11.10 16.41
N LEU A 336 -13.66 -11.48 15.16
CA LEU A 336 -12.74 -12.15 14.22
C LEU A 336 -12.51 -11.31 12.97
N ASP A 337 -11.45 -11.60 12.20
CA ASP A 337 -11.31 -10.99 10.87
C ASP A 337 -12.31 -11.58 9.87
N ARG A 338 -12.38 -11.00 8.66
CA ARG A 338 -13.32 -11.44 7.62
C ARG A 338 -12.83 -12.61 6.78
N LYS A 339 -11.92 -13.44 7.27
CA LYS A 339 -11.51 -14.63 6.53
C LYS A 339 -12.68 -15.61 6.39
N PRO A 340 -12.84 -16.30 5.25
CA PRO A 340 -13.98 -17.19 5.03
C PRO A 340 -14.14 -18.27 6.09
N CYS A 341 -13.04 -18.84 6.61
CA CYS A 341 -13.05 -19.87 7.66
C CYS A 341 -13.65 -19.38 8.99
N ASN A 342 -13.55 -18.09 9.30
CA ASN A 342 -14.03 -17.51 10.56
C ASN A 342 -15.53 -17.19 10.55
N HIS A 343 -16.19 -17.31 9.39
CA HIS A 343 -17.62 -16.99 9.18
C HIS A 343 -18.33 -18.08 8.35
N SER A 344 -17.81 -19.31 8.39
CA SER A 344 -18.49 -20.50 7.89
C SER A 344 -19.70 -20.82 8.80
N PRO A 345 -20.70 -21.58 8.31
CA PRO A 345 -21.78 -22.07 9.16
C PRO A 345 -21.26 -22.81 10.40
N GLY A 346 -20.28 -23.70 10.23
CA GLY A 346 -19.69 -24.42 11.35
C GLY A 346 -18.88 -23.54 12.31
N ALA A 347 -18.35 -22.40 11.86
CA ALA A 347 -17.76 -21.40 12.76
C ALA A 347 -18.82 -20.67 13.60
N GLN A 348 -20.01 -20.43 13.05
CA GLN A 348 -21.12 -19.83 13.82
C GLN A 348 -21.64 -20.78 14.90
N GLU A 349 -21.67 -22.08 14.62
CA GLU A 349 -22.06 -23.12 15.58
C GLU A 349 -21.09 -23.24 16.77
N ILE A 350 -19.83 -22.80 16.65
CA ILE A 350 -18.87 -22.80 17.76
C ILE A 350 -19.28 -21.82 18.86
N PHE A 351 -19.94 -20.72 18.50
CA PHE A 351 -20.09 -19.56 19.39
C PHE A 351 -21.38 -19.54 20.20
N ASP A 352 -22.33 -20.47 19.99
CA ASP A 352 -23.60 -20.57 20.74
C ASP A 352 -24.25 -19.17 21.00
N ASP A 353 -24.41 -18.79 22.28
CA ASP A 353 -24.99 -17.52 22.76
C ASP A 353 -24.04 -16.31 22.64
N THR A 354 -22.82 -16.49 22.14
CA THR A 354 -21.79 -15.45 22.01
C THR A 354 -21.98 -14.65 20.73
N VAL A 355 -22.08 -13.33 20.83
CA VAL A 355 -22.24 -12.46 19.66
C VAL A 355 -20.97 -12.42 18.83
N LEU A 356 -21.01 -12.97 17.61
CA LEU A 356 -19.89 -12.92 16.66
C LEU A 356 -19.89 -11.59 15.87
N LEU A 357 -18.85 -10.79 16.06
CA LEU A 357 -18.65 -9.52 15.37
C LEU A 357 -17.53 -9.61 14.31
N GLN A 358 -17.75 -8.98 13.16
CA GLN A 358 -16.73 -8.89 12.12
C GLN A 358 -15.81 -7.69 12.34
N ALA A 359 -14.50 -7.90 12.30
CA ALA A 359 -13.55 -6.80 12.25
C ALA A 359 -13.68 -6.02 10.92
N THR A 360 -13.39 -4.71 10.96
CA THR A 360 -13.36 -3.90 9.74
C THR A 360 -12.09 -4.20 8.93
N PRO A 361 -12.17 -4.51 7.62
CA PRO A 361 -11.00 -4.83 6.80
C PRO A 361 -9.96 -3.72 6.80
N SER A 362 -8.68 -4.10 6.83
CA SER A 362 -7.52 -3.20 6.73
C SER A 362 -7.42 -2.14 7.84
N ARG A 363 -8.03 -2.39 9.01
CA ARG A 363 -7.89 -1.55 10.20
C ARG A 363 -7.38 -2.39 11.38
N GLY A 364 -6.05 -2.48 11.50
CA GLY A 364 -5.37 -3.24 12.55
C GLY A 364 -5.63 -2.77 13.98
N GLN A 365 -6.36 -1.66 14.18
CA GLN A 365 -6.60 -1.07 15.51
C GLN A 365 -7.36 -2.01 16.47
N ALA A 366 -8.36 -2.74 15.98
CA ALA A 366 -9.11 -3.69 16.81
C ALA A 366 -8.28 -4.94 17.18
N LYS A 367 -7.16 -5.21 16.48
CA LYS A 367 -6.29 -6.38 16.67
C LYS A 367 -4.87 -6.03 17.12
N ALA A 368 -4.56 -4.73 17.25
CA ALA A 368 -3.24 -4.23 17.62
C ALA A 368 -2.69 -4.82 18.94
N PRO A 369 -3.52 -5.10 19.97
CA PRO A 369 -3.03 -5.78 21.17
C PRO A 369 -2.46 -7.18 20.89
N LEU A 370 -3.06 -7.90 19.94
CA LEU A 370 -2.67 -9.26 19.58
C LEU A 370 -1.48 -9.28 18.61
N GLU A 371 -1.45 -8.40 17.61
CA GLU A 371 -0.29 -8.22 16.72
C GLU A 371 0.97 -7.83 17.52
N GLY A 372 0.82 -6.95 18.51
CA GLY A 372 1.91 -6.58 19.43
C GLY A 372 2.38 -7.75 20.30
N ALA A 373 1.47 -8.63 20.72
CA ALA A 373 1.80 -9.84 21.48
C ALA A 373 2.62 -10.83 20.62
N PHE A 374 2.20 -11.08 19.37
CA PHE A 374 2.95 -11.95 18.44
C PHE A 374 4.31 -11.36 18.03
N GLY A 375 4.41 -10.03 17.89
CA GLY A 375 5.68 -9.35 17.64
C GLY A 375 6.69 -9.55 18.78
N LEU A 376 6.23 -9.44 20.03
CA LEU A 376 7.05 -9.70 21.23
C LEU A 376 7.44 -11.17 21.37
N PHE A 377 6.58 -12.10 20.94
CA PHE A 377 6.89 -13.53 20.90
C PHE A 377 8.08 -13.84 19.98
N LYS A 378 8.10 -13.27 18.77
CA LYS A 378 9.20 -13.45 17.81
C LYS A 378 10.55 -12.94 18.34
N GLN A 379 10.53 -11.98 19.26
CA GLN A 379 11.75 -11.35 19.80
C GLN A 379 12.31 -12.05 21.04
N ALA A 380 11.52 -12.87 21.75
CA ALA A 380 11.86 -13.33 23.10
C ALA A 380 12.06 -14.84 23.23
N LEU A 381 12.09 -15.60 22.14
CA LEU A 381 12.10 -17.07 22.21
C LEU A 381 13.51 -17.68 22.23
N PRO A 382 13.94 -18.32 23.33
CA PRO A 382 15.16 -19.14 23.34
C PRO A 382 14.92 -20.49 22.64
N ARG A 383 16.01 -21.13 22.20
CA ARG A 383 15.97 -22.42 21.52
C ARG A 383 15.56 -23.54 22.49
N LEU A 384 14.48 -24.24 22.20
CA LEU A 384 13.90 -25.28 23.04
C LEU A 384 13.74 -26.59 22.23
N LEU A 385 13.95 -27.73 22.88
CA LEU A 385 14.16 -29.07 22.29
C LEU A 385 13.19 -30.05 22.96
N ILE A 386 12.24 -30.65 22.24
CA ILE A 386 11.27 -31.63 22.80
C ILE A 386 10.85 -32.70 21.73
N GLU A 387 10.41 -33.88 22.20
CA GLU A 387 10.17 -35.15 21.46
C GLU A 387 8.67 -35.58 21.35
N GLY A 388 8.30 -36.67 20.61
CA GLY A 388 6.89 -37.06 20.23
C GLY A 388 6.77 -38.29 19.28
N GLY A 389 5.70 -38.51 18.47
CA GLY A 389 5.50 -39.77 17.70
C GLY A 389 6.08 -39.79 16.27
N SER A 390 5.68 -38.82 15.45
CA SER A 390 6.34 -38.45 14.19
C SER A 390 7.12 -37.15 14.42
N LEU A 391 8.18 -36.88 13.66
CA LEU A 391 9.00 -35.69 13.85
C LEU A 391 8.19 -34.38 13.83
N GLU A 392 7.19 -34.28 12.95
CA GLU A 392 6.32 -33.11 12.85
C GLU A 392 5.46 -32.95 14.11
N ASP A 393 4.82 -34.02 14.59
CA ASP A 393 3.97 -33.94 15.78
C ASP A 393 4.78 -33.58 17.02
N ARG A 394 6.04 -34.06 17.12
CA ARG A 394 6.96 -33.62 18.19
C ARG A 394 7.13 -32.11 18.13
N ILE A 395 7.44 -31.57 16.94
CA ILE A 395 7.65 -30.14 16.71
C ILE A 395 6.39 -29.32 17.04
N GLY A 396 5.21 -29.80 16.67
CA GLY A 396 3.92 -29.18 17.01
C GLY A 396 3.69 -29.12 18.53
N CYS A 397 3.90 -30.23 19.24
CA CYS A 397 3.82 -30.29 20.70
C CYS A 397 4.85 -29.38 21.39
N VAL A 398 6.09 -29.33 20.87
CA VAL A 398 7.13 -28.41 21.36
C VAL A 398 6.64 -26.97 21.26
N LEU A 399 6.14 -26.59 20.08
CA LEU A 399 5.64 -25.25 19.85
C LEU A 399 4.46 -24.94 20.80
N GLY A 400 3.54 -25.88 20.99
CA GLY A 400 2.47 -25.76 21.98
C GLY A 400 2.98 -25.48 23.40
N LEU A 401 3.99 -26.22 23.87
CA LEU A 401 4.58 -26.02 25.20
C LEU A 401 5.29 -24.68 25.33
N ILE A 402 6.00 -24.27 24.28
CA ILE A 402 6.66 -22.97 24.18
C ILE A 402 5.65 -21.83 24.33
N LEU A 403 4.55 -21.90 23.56
CA LEU A 403 3.50 -20.91 23.60
C LEU A 403 2.82 -20.95 24.98
N THR A 404 2.52 -22.12 25.54
CA THR A 404 1.98 -22.19 26.91
C THR A 404 2.89 -21.48 27.93
N ALA A 405 4.20 -21.74 27.90
CA ALA A 405 5.15 -21.14 28.84
C ALA A 405 5.22 -19.61 28.69
N TRP A 406 5.31 -19.10 27.46
CA TRP A 406 5.37 -17.65 27.23
C TRP A 406 4.06 -16.96 27.62
N TRP A 407 2.90 -17.56 27.31
CA TRP A 407 1.60 -16.96 27.58
C TRP A 407 1.34 -16.94 29.09
N ARG A 408 1.70 -18.01 29.81
CA ARG A 408 1.70 -18.02 31.28
C ARG A 408 2.65 -16.98 31.86
N GLY A 409 3.87 -16.85 31.32
CA GLY A 409 4.82 -15.83 31.76
C GLY A 409 4.30 -14.40 31.54
N ARG A 410 3.67 -14.13 30.38
CA ARG A 410 3.07 -12.83 30.08
C ARG A 410 1.84 -12.54 30.96
N ASN A 411 0.96 -13.52 31.11
CA ASN A 411 -0.25 -13.40 31.92
C ASN A 411 0.06 -13.34 33.43
N GLY A 412 1.21 -13.88 33.86
CA GLY A 412 1.70 -13.85 35.24
C GLY A 412 2.67 -12.71 35.54
N LYS A 413 2.87 -11.76 34.63
CA LYS A 413 3.73 -10.58 34.87
C LYS A 413 2.88 -9.40 35.38
N PRO A 414 3.18 -8.85 36.58
CA PRO A 414 2.50 -7.69 37.12
C PRO A 414 2.49 -6.49 36.18
N ARG A 415 1.37 -5.75 36.14
CA ARG A 415 1.25 -4.54 35.32
C ARG A 415 0.73 -3.35 36.13
N LYS A 416 1.37 -2.19 35.93
CA LYS A 416 1.01 -0.93 36.61
C LYS A 416 -0.46 -0.55 36.39
N ARG A 417 -1.00 -0.74 35.19
CA ARG A 417 -2.39 -0.42 34.88
C ARG A 417 -3.43 -1.27 35.62
N PHE A 418 -3.01 -2.37 36.24
CA PHE A 418 -3.85 -3.26 37.05
C PHE A 418 -3.51 -3.14 38.54
N GLY A 419 -2.92 -2.00 38.96
CA GLY A 419 -2.55 -1.80 40.36
C GLY A 419 -1.47 -2.75 40.87
N GLY A 420 -0.66 -3.33 39.98
CA GLY A 420 0.36 -4.32 40.34
C GLY A 420 -0.12 -5.77 40.27
N LEU A 421 -1.39 -6.03 39.95
CA LEU A 421 -1.85 -7.37 39.63
C LEU A 421 -1.32 -7.84 38.27
N THR A 422 -1.20 -9.15 38.13
CA THR A 422 -0.96 -9.81 36.86
C THR A 422 -2.25 -9.84 36.02
N PRO A 423 -2.18 -9.90 34.68
CA PRO A 423 -3.35 -10.13 33.83
C PRO A 423 -4.25 -11.28 34.28
N ALA A 424 -3.66 -12.40 34.72
CA ALA A 424 -4.40 -13.56 35.19
C ALA A 424 -5.16 -13.29 36.50
N GLU A 425 -4.50 -12.66 37.48
CA GLU A 425 -5.14 -12.28 38.75
C GLU A 425 -6.24 -11.24 38.55
N PHE A 426 -5.99 -10.24 37.68
CA PHE A 426 -6.97 -9.22 37.36
C PHE A 426 -8.21 -9.83 36.69
N TYR A 427 -8.02 -10.76 35.74
CA TYR A 427 -9.12 -11.48 35.11
C TYR A 427 -9.90 -12.32 36.13
N ALA A 428 -9.21 -13.14 36.93
CA ALA A 428 -9.84 -14.06 37.88
C ALA A 428 -10.57 -13.34 39.04
N GLY A 429 -10.04 -12.19 39.46
CA GLY A 429 -10.60 -11.38 40.54
C GLY A 429 -11.75 -10.46 40.11
N PHE A 430 -11.97 -10.27 38.81
CA PHE A 430 -13.04 -9.40 38.34
C PHE A 430 -14.40 -10.09 38.45
N ARG A 431 -15.41 -9.35 38.93
CA ARG A 431 -16.80 -9.79 39.02
C ARG A 431 -17.69 -8.70 38.41
N PRO A 432 -18.24 -8.92 37.20
CA PRO A 432 -19.09 -7.93 36.56
C PRO A 432 -20.42 -7.80 37.31
N THR A 433 -20.97 -6.58 37.35
CA THR A 433 -22.34 -6.37 37.83
C THR A 433 -23.36 -6.79 36.77
N GLU A 434 -24.58 -7.10 37.18
CA GLU A 434 -25.67 -7.41 36.24
C GLU A 434 -25.94 -6.26 35.27
N GLU A 435 -25.84 -5.02 35.75
CA GLU A 435 -25.97 -3.82 34.93
C GLU A 435 -24.90 -3.74 33.83
N GLN A 436 -23.62 -3.99 34.18
CA GLN A 436 -22.52 -4.03 33.21
C GLN A 436 -22.75 -5.10 32.14
N VAL A 437 -23.20 -6.29 32.54
CA VAL A 437 -23.51 -7.39 31.61
C VAL A 437 -24.61 -6.97 30.64
N GLU A 438 -25.70 -6.37 31.12
CA GLU A 438 -26.82 -5.98 30.27
C GLU A 438 -26.48 -4.79 29.36
N GLU A 439 -25.71 -3.81 29.83
CA GLU A 439 -25.19 -2.72 28.99
C GLU A 439 -24.31 -3.24 27.87
N THR A 440 -23.37 -4.15 28.18
CA THR A 440 -22.51 -4.77 27.16
C THR A 440 -23.32 -5.57 26.15
N LYS A 441 -24.30 -6.37 26.59
CA LYS A 441 -25.20 -7.08 25.65
C LYS A 441 -25.99 -6.12 24.76
N LYS A 442 -26.48 -5.01 25.29
CA LYS A 442 -27.17 -3.97 24.49
C LYS A 442 -26.22 -3.35 23.46
N TRP A 443 -24.99 -3.07 23.85
CA TRP A 443 -23.97 -2.51 22.98
C TRP A 443 -23.58 -3.48 21.85
N LEU A 444 -23.33 -4.75 22.17
CA LEU A 444 -22.98 -5.81 21.19
C LEU A 444 -24.11 -5.98 20.16
N ARG A 445 -25.37 -6.07 20.62
CA ARG A 445 -26.54 -6.15 19.73
C ARG A 445 -26.70 -4.91 18.84
N ARG A 446 -26.37 -3.72 19.35
CA ARG A 446 -26.38 -2.48 18.54
C ARG A 446 -25.33 -2.54 17.43
N LEU A 447 -24.13 -3.04 17.72
CA LEU A 447 -23.07 -3.20 16.71
C LEU A 447 -23.45 -4.23 15.64
N GLU A 448 -23.97 -5.38 16.06
CA GLU A 448 -24.48 -6.41 15.16
C GLU A 448 -25.54 -5.85 14.19
N ARG A 449 -26.55 -5.15 14.72
CA ARG A 449 -27.60 -4.49 13.90
C ARG A 449 -27.03 -3.49 12.91
N ARG A 450 -26.00 -2.72 13.30
CA ARG A 450 -25.32 -1.78 12.39
C ARG A 450 -24.57 -2.51 11.28
N GLN A 451 -23.86 -3.59 11.60
CA GLN A 451 -23.18 -4.42 10.59
C GLN A 451 -24.19 -5.02 9.61
N GLU A 452 -25.31 -5.53 10.12
CA GLU A 452 -26.37 -6.11 9.31
C GLU A 452 -27.03 -5.07 8.41
N LYS A 453 -27.36 -3.88 8.93
CA LYS A 453 -27.90 -2.77 8.14
C LYS A 453 -26.95 -2.34 7.01
N MET A 454 -25.66 -2.23 7.29
CA MET A 454 -24.65 -1.96 6.25
C MET A 454 -24.56 -3.08 5.22
N ARG A 455 -24.66 -4.34 5.64
CA ARG A 455 -24.68 -5.51 4.76
C ARG A 455 -25.90 -5.44 3.83
N LEU A 456 -27.09 -5.27 4.38
CA LEU A 456 -28.35 -5.14 3.63
C LEU A 456 -28.34 -3.95 2.70
N THR A 457 -27.78 -2.80 3.11
CA THR A 457 -27.67 -1.61 2.26
C THR A 457 -26.74 -1.86 1.07
N ARG A 458 -25.60 -2.54 1.31
CA ARG A 458 -24.70 -2.97 0.21
C ARG A 458 -25.36 -3.99 -0.71
N GLN A 459 -26.15 -4.91 -0.15
CA GLN A 459 -26.89 -5.90 -0.91
C GLN A 459 -27.99 -5.27 -1.78
N ALA A 460 -28.71 -4.30 -1.24
CA ALA A 460 -29.75 -3.55 -1.96
C ALA A 460 -29.15 -2.64 -3.05
N SER A 461 -27.90 -2.19 -2.87
CA SER A 461 -27.18 -1.37 -3.87
C SER A 461 -26.51 -2.17 -4.98
N ALA A 462 -26.44 -3.50 -4.87
CA ALA A 462 -25.83 -4.35 -5.89
C ALA A 462 -26.78 -4.47 -7.09
N ASP A 463 -26.31 -4.05 -8.27
CA ASP A 463 -27.08 -4.14 -9.52
C ASP A 463 -27.51 -5.60 -9.78
N PRO A 464 -28.82 -5.92 -9.80
CA PRO A 464 -29.31 -7.30 -9.94
C PRO A 464 -28.78 -8.01 -11.18
N VAL A 465 -28.56 -7.26 -12.27
CA VAL A 465 -28.01 -7.80 -13.53
C VAL A 465 -26.57 -8.26 -13.33
N ARG A 466 -25.77 -7.51 -12.58
CA ARG A 466 -24.37 -7.88 -12.30
C ARG A 466 -24.30 -9.11 -11.41
N VAL A 467 -25.17 -9.19 -10.40
CA VAL A 467 -25.25 -10.37 -9.52
C VAL A 467 -25.63 -11.62 -10.31
N GLU A 468 -26.61 -11.52 -11.22
CA GLU A 468 -27.03 -12.66 -12.05
C GLU A 468 -25.92 -13.12 -13.01
N VAL A 469 -25.24 -12.18 -13.70
CA VAL A 469 -24.11 -12.51 -14.58
C VAL A 469 -23.00 -13.20 -13.80
N LEU A 470 -22.66 -12.71 -12.61
CA LEU A 470 -21.65 -13.32 -11.75
C LEU A 470 -22.09 -14.70 -11.24
N ARG A 471 -23.35 -14.87 -10.85
CA ARG A 471 -23.88 -16.15 -10.40
C ARG A 471 -23.72 -17.23 -11.48
N ARG A 472 -24.14 -16.92 -12.71
CA ARG A 472 -23.98 -17.84 -13.85
C ARG A 472 -22.51 -18.12 -14.17
N GLY A 473 -21.70 -17.07 -14.25
CA GLY A 473 -20.27 -17.20 -14.55
C GLY A 473 -19.49 -17.99 -13.50
N LEU A 474 -19.81 -17.83 -12.21
CA LEU A 474 -19.19 -18.61 -11.14
C LEU A 474 -19.57 -20.08 -11.20
N ALA A 475 -20.85 -20.39 -11.48
CA ALA A 475 -21.31 -21.76 -11.66
C ALA A 475 -20.63 -22.44 -12.86
N GLU A 476 -20.51 -21.77 -13.99
CA GLU A 476 -19.79 -22.27 -15.19
C GLU A 476 -18.30 -22.53 -14.92
N LEU A 477 -17.68 -21.72 -14.07
CA LEU A 477 -16.27 -21.86 -13.68
C LEU A 477 -16.04 -22.89 -12.57
N GLY A 478 -17.09 -23.53 -12.04
CA GLY A 478 -17.00 -24.47 -10.91
C GLY A 478 -16.62 -23.82 -9.58
N ILE A 479 -16.80 -22.50 -9.44
CA ILE A 479 -16.46 -21.76 -8.22
C ILE A 479 -17.70 -21.74 -7.31
N SER A 480 -17.58 -22.39 -6.14
CA SER A 480 -18.67 -22.41 -5.14
C SER A 480 -18.93 -21.02 -4.56
N ASP A 481 -20.19 -20.59 -4.58
CA ASP A 481 -20.64 -19.33 -3.98
C ASP A 481 -21.92 -19.47 -3.14
N PRO A 482 -21.84 -20.07 -1.94
CA PRO A 482 -23.00 -20.26 -1.08
C PRO A 482 -23.64 -18.91 -0.68
N GLY A 483 -24.90 -18.70 -1.08
CA GLY A 483 -25.66 -17.50 -0.76
C GLY A 483 -25.27 -16.24 -1.55
N ASP A 484 -24.69 -16.39 -2.75
CA ASP A 484 -24.26 -15.30 -3.63
C ASP A 484 -23.26 -14.32 -2.97
N ARG A 485 -22.48 -14.76 -1.98
CA ARG A 485 -21.59 -13.89 -1.20
C ARG A 485 -20.51 -13.28 -2.10
N LEU A 486 -19.91 -14.07 -2.98
CA LEU A 486 -18.88 -13.66 -3.94
C LEU A 486 -19.49 -12.83 -5.06
N ALA A 487 -20.59 -13.26 -5.65
CA ALA A 487 -21.29 -12.53 -6.70
C ALA A 487 -21.68 -11.11 -6.23
N ARG A 488 -22.27 -10.98 -5.03
CA ARG A 488 -22.61 -9.67 -4.46
C ARG A 488 -21.38 -8.83 -4.14
N ARG A 489 -20.28 -9.45 -3.71
CA ARG A 489 -19.01 -8.76 -3.44
C ARG A 489 -18.40 -8.17 -4.71
N LEU A 490 -18.47 -8.90 -5.83
CA LEU A 490 -17.91 -8.52 -7.13
C LEU A 490 -18.83 -7.59 -7.93
N ALA A 491 -20.14 -7.58 -7.67
CA ALA A 491 -21.13 -6.73 -8.34
C ALA A 491 -20.89 -5.21 -8.20
N ARG A 492 -19.98 -4.80 -7.30
CA ARG A 492 -19.54 -3.40 -7.17
C ARG A 492 -18.72 -2.90 -8.37
N TYR A 493 -18.06 -3.80 -9.08
CA TYR A 493 -17.25 -3.46 -10.25
C TYR A 493 -18.13 -3.27 -11.50
N GLY A 494 -17.59 -2.63 -12.53
CA GLY A 494 -18.26 -2.37 -13.81
C GLY A 494 -18.73 -3.65 -14.51
N ARG A 495 -19.78 -3.53 -15.33
CA ARG A 495 -20.35 -4.67 -16.08
C ARG A 495 -19.30 -5.29 -17.02
N ASP A 496 -18.55 -4.44 -17.71
CA ASP A 496 -17.53 -4.88 -18.67
C ASP A 496 -16.34 -5.53 -17.96
N ALA A 497 -15.90 -4.97 -16.83
CA ALA A 497 -14.86 -5.58 -16.00
C ALA A 497 -15.26 -6.97 -15.47
N ILE A 498 -16.53 -7.15 -15.10
CA ILE A 498 -17.09 -8.44 -14.70
C ILE A 498 -17.09 -9.42 -15.87
N ALA A 499 -17.65 -9.03 -17.02
CA ALA A 499 -17.76 -9.88 -18.20
C ALA A 499 -16.37 -10.30 -18.71
N TRP A 500 -15.46 -9.33 -18.86
CA TRP A 500 -14.08 -9.58 -19.29
C TRP A 500 -13.31 -10.38 -18.25
N GLY A 501 -13.54 -10.15 -16.96
CA GLY A 501 -12.85 -10.89 -15.91
C GLY A 501 -13.25 -12.36 -15.87
N LEU A 502 -14.54 -12.67 -16.04
CA LEU A 502 -15.05 -14.04 -16.18
C LEU A 502 -14.47 -14.71 -17.44
N ALA A 503 -14.52 -14.04 -18.59
CA ALA A 503 -13.96 -14.56 -19.85
C ALA A 503 -12.44 -14.79 -19.75
N THR A 504 -11.70 -13.86 -19.15
CA THR A 504 -10.24 -13.97 -18.94
C THR A 504 -9.91 -15.15 -18.04
N TYR A 505 -10.66 -15.34 -16.95
CA TYR A 505 -10.47 -16.47 -16.05
C TYR A 505 -10.73 -17.79 -16.78
N ARG A 506 -11.83 -17.89 -17.51
CA ARG A 506 -12.18 -19.08 -18.32
C ARG A 506 -11.08 -19.41 -19.33
N ALA A 507 -10.62 -18.44 -20.10
CA ALA A 507 -9.55 -18.65 -21.08
C ALA A 507 -8.24 -19.10 -20.41
N LYS A 508 -7.94 -18.62 -19.20
CA LYS A 508 -6.77 -19.08 -18.44
C LYS A 508 -6.93 -20.50 -17.91
N LEU A 509 -8.14 -20.86 -17.48
CA LEU A 509 -8.49 -22.22 -17.04
C LEU A 509 -8.33 -23.22 -18.19
N GLU A 510 -8.93 -22.93 -19.35
CA GLU A 510 -8.84 -23.77 -20.55
C GLU A 510 -7.42 -23.91 -21.09
N ARG A 511 -6.56 -22.90 -20.90
CA ARG A 511 -5.15 -22.92 -21.30
C ARG A 511 -4.22 -23.49 -20.23
N GLU A 512 -4.74 -23.93 -19.09
CA GLU A 512 -3.97 -24.43 -17.94
C GLU A 512 -2.88 -23.44 -17.46
N THR A 513 -3.13 -22.14 -17.63
CA THR A 513 -2.19 -21.06 -17.23
C THR A 513 -2.57 -20.39 -15.91
N LEU A 514 -3.59 -20.92 -15.23
CA LEU A 514 -3.90 -20.50 -13.87
C LEU A 514 -2.81 -21.00 -12.91
N PRO A 515 -2.34 -20.15 -11.98
CA PRO A 515 -1.44 -20.63 -10.94
C PRO A 515 -2.16 -21.70 -10.10
N PRO A 516 -1.46 -22.76 -9.65
CA PRO A 516 -2.02 -23.69 -8.69
C PRO A 516 -2.39 -22.89 -7.42
N THR A 517 -3.68 -22.71 -7.19
CA THR A 517 -4.18 -21.90 -6.08
C THR A 517 -5.38 -22.58 -5.46
N ASP A 518 -5.36 -22.67 -4.14
CA ASP A 518 -6.47 -23.21 -3.35
C ASP A 518 -7.65 -22.22 -3.24
N TYR A 519 -7.52 -21.00 -3.82
CA TYR A 519 -8.46 -19.88 -3.65
C TYR A 519 -8.87 -19.25 -5.01
N PRO A 520 -9.57 -19.98 -5.89
CA PRO A 520 -9.97 -19.52 -7.22
C PRO A 520 -10.78 -18.21 -7.18
N GLU A 521 -11.59 -18.01 -6.15
CA GLU A 521 -12.41 -16.81 -5.92
C GLU A 521 -11.58 -15.54 -5.71
N ARG A 522 -10.39 -15.67 -5.11
CA ARG A 522 -9.49 -14.53 -4.87
C ARG A 522 -8.80 -14.13 -6.16
N TYR A 523 -8.42 -15.11 -6.97
CA TYR A 523 -7.77 -14.86 -8.25
C TYR A 523 -8.72 -14.19 -9.24
N LEU A 524 -9.94 -14.72 -9.40
CA LEU A 524 -10.99 -14.09 -10.21
C LEU A 524 -11.29 -12.66 -9.76
N GLY A 525 -11.46 -12.44 -8.45
CA GLY A 525 -11.68 -11.10 -7.91
C GLY A 525 -10.52 -10.13 -8.17
N GLY A 526 -9.28 -10.64 -8.22
CA GLY A 526 -8.10 -9.87 -8.61
C GLY A 526 -8.12 -9.44 -10.07
N ILE A 527 -8.51 -10.34 -10.98
CA ILE A 527 -8.65 -10.05 -12.42
C ILE A 527 -9.69 -8.95 -12.63
N ILE A 528 -10.92 -9.15 -12.11
CA ILE A 528 -12.03 -8.20 -12.29
C ILE A 528 -11.63 -6.82 -11.76
N ARG A 529 -11.01 -6.74 -10.58
CA ARG A 529 -10.55 -5.47 -10.01
C ARG A 529 -9.53 -4.76 -10.90
N ASN A 530 -8.55 -5.50 -11.42
CA ASN A 530 -7.50 -4.92 -12.25
C ASN A 530 -8.06 -4.40 -13.58
N LEU A 531 -9.00 -5.14 -14.19
CA LEU A 531 -9.70 -4.72 -15.39
C LEU A 531 -10.56 -3.48 -15.15
N ASP A 532 -11.30 -3.44 -14.04
CA ASP A 532 -12.12 -2.28 -13.66
C ASP A 532 -11.26 -1.02 -13.48
N THR A 533 -10.13 -1.15 -12.78
CA THR A 533 -9.17 -0.05 -12.60
C THR A 533 -8.60 0.42 -13.94
N ARG A 534 -8.30 -0.52 -14.84
CA ARG A 534 -7.74 -0.17 -16.16
C ARG A 534 -8.75 0.58 -17.01
N LEU A 535 -9.99 0.09 -17.10
CA LEU A 535 -11.07 0.74 -17.83
C LEU A 535 -11.36 2.15 -17.31
N GLU A 536 -11.32 2.33 -15.98
CA GLU A 536 -11.47 3.64 -15.35
C GLU A 536 -10.33 4.59 -15.73
N LEU A 537 -9.08 4.11 -15.74
CA LEU A 537 -7.92 4.92 -16.11
C LEU A 537 -7.89 5.31 -17.59
N GLU A 538 -8.26 4.39 -18.48
CA GLU A 538 -8.38 4.66 -19.92
C GLU A 538 -9.42 5.75 -20.16
N LEU A 539 -10.61 5.61 -19.59
CA LEU A 539 -11.68 6.59 -19.72
C LEU A 539 -11.32 7.95 -19.09
N LEU A 540 -10.61 7.95 -17.96
CA LEU A 540 -10.13 9.19 -17.34
C LEU A 540 -9.09 9.89 -18.22
N ALA A 541 -8.19 9.14 -18.85
CA ALA A 541 -7.19 9.70 -19.76
C ALA A 541 -7.85 10.36 -20.97
N ASP A 542 -8.84 9.71 -21.58
CA ASP A 542 -9.62 10.26 -22.68
C ASP A 542 -10.31 11.57 -22.29
N TYR A 543 -10.99 11.59 -21.13
CA TYR A 543 -11.62 12.80 -20.64
C TYR A 543 -10.63 13.92 -20.30
N LEU A 544 -9.47 13.60 -19.74
CA LEU A 544 -8.45 14.61 -19.46
C LEU A 544 -7.89 15.21 -20.75
N LEU A 545 -7.73 14.41 -21.81
CA LEU A 545 -7.33 14.88 -23.13
C LEU A 545 -8.40 15.80 -23.73
N GLU A 546 -9.66 15.36 -23.73
CA GLU A 546 -10.80 16.17 -24.20
C GLU A 546 -10.89 17.51 -23.46
N GLN A 547 -10.75 17.50 -22.12
CA GLN A 547 -10.77 18.73 -21.33
C GLN A 547 -9.57 19.63 -21.62
N ARG A 548 -8.38 19.08 -21.89
CA ARG A 548 -7.21 19.88 -22.29
C ARG A 548 -7.39 20.50 -23.67
N ILE A 549 -7.98 19.79 -24.62
CA ILE A 549 -8.32 20.33 -25.95
C ILE A 549 -9.35 21.46 -25.80
N ARG A 550 -10.43 21.24 -25.04
CA ARG A 550 -11.44 22.28 -24.76
C ARG A 550 -10.87 23.48 -24.02
N LEU A 551 -10.03 23.26 -23.02
CA LEU A 551 -9.38 24.33 -22.27
C LEU A 551 -8.45 25.14 -23.16
N ARG A 552 -7.77 24.52 -24.13
CA ARG A 552 -6.98 25.23 -25.14
C ARG A 552 -7.86 26.21 -25.92
N ASP A 553 -9.01 25.78 -26.44
CA ASP A 553 -9.88 26.67 -27.22
C ASP A 553 -10.50 27.79 -26.36
N ILE A 554 -10.87 27.50 -25.11
CA ILE A 554 -11.48 28.48 -24.21
C ILE A 554 -10.45 29.44 -23.61
N ALA A 555 -9.28 28.97 -23.20
CA ALA A 555 -8.24 29.80 -22.61
C ALA A 555 -7.50 30.61 -23.67
N LEU A 556 -7.26 30.07 -24.87
CA LEU A 556 -6.52 30.79 -25.91
C LEU A 556 -7.38 31.82 -26.63
N LYS A 557 -8.69 31.62 -26.79
CA LYS A 557 -9.54 32.54 -27.57
C LYS A 557 -9.57 33.98 -27.03
N PRO A 558 -9.74 34.23 -25.71
CA PRO A 558 -9.64 35.58 -25.15
C PRO A 558 -8.24 36.18 -25.28
N LEU A 559 -7.19 35.36 -25.16
CA LEU A 559 -5.81 35.80 -25.28
C LEU A 559 -5.46 36.18 -26.73
N GLN A 560 -5.95 35.42 -27.72
CA GLN A 560 -5.85 35.76 -29.14
C GLN A 560 -6.55 37.10 -29.43
N GLN A 561 -7.77 37.28 -28.94
CA GLN A 561 -8.50 38.55 -29.08
C GLN A 561 -7.80 39.73 -28.40
N ALA A 562 -7.13 39.50 -27.27
CA ALA A 562 -6.33 40.53 -26.60
C ALA A 562 -5.04 40.83 -27.39
N ALA A 563 -4.39 39.81 -27.95
CA ALA A 563 -3.18 39.98 -28.76
C ALA A 563 -3.49 40.76 -30.05
N ASP A 564 -4.61 40.45 -30.70
CA ASP A 564 -5.05 41.15 -31.91
C ASP A 564 -5.40 42.61 -31.63
N ARG A 565 -6.00 42.91 -30.47
CA ARG A 565 -6.21 44.30 -30.03
C ARG A 565 -4.90 45.04 -29.84
N LEU A 566 -3.93 44.45 -29.13
CA LEU A 566 -2.62 45.08 -28.94
C LEU A 566 -1.90 45.31 -30.27
N ARG A 567 -1.99 44.37 -31.22
CA ARG A 567 -1.45 44.54 -32.59
C ARG A 567 -2.11 45.68 -33.37
N ALA A 568 -3.40 45.94 -33.11
CA ALA A 568 -4.12 47.03 -33.75
C ALA A 568 -3.87 48.39 -33.08
N GLU A 569 -3.64 48.40 -31.76
CA GLU A 569 -3.53 49.62 -30.94
C GLU A 569 -2.09 50.13 -30.80
N GLN A 570 -1.09 49.26 -30.94
CA GLN A 570 0.32 49.62 -30.75
C GLN A 570 1.16 49.48 -32.01
N PRO A 571 2.15 50.37 -32.21
CA PRO A 571 3.09 50.24 -33.32
C PRO A 571 3.93 48.96 -33.16
N PRO A 572 4.38 48.33 -34.26
CA PRO A 572 5.07 47.04 -34.23
C PRO A 572 6.28 46.96 -33.30
N GLN A 573 7.01 48.06 -33.15
CA GLN A 573 8.19 48.19 -32.28
C GLN A 573 7.88 48.09 -30.77
N ASP A 574 6.65 48.40 -30.35
CA ASP A 574 6.24 48.40 -28.93
C ASP A 574 5.55 47.08 -28.52
N LEU A 575 5.14 46.26 -29.50
CA LEU A 575 4.45 44.99 -29.28
C LEU A 575 5.23 43.98 -28.41
N PRO A 576 6.56 43.79 -28.60
CA PRO A 576 7.31 42.89 -27.74
C PRO A 576 7.20 43.25 -26.26
N LYS A 577 7.29 44.56 -25.94
CA LYS A 577 7.19 45.06 -24.58
C LYS A 577 5.77 44.87 -24.03
N ALA A 578 4.75 45.23 -24.80
CA ALA A 578 3.36 45.04 -24.40
C ALA A 578 3.00 43.56 -24.14
N PHE A 579 3.50 42.63 -24.95
CA PHE A 579 3.31 41.20 -24.71
C PHE A 579 4.12 40.67 -23.51
N VAL A 580 5.32 41.20 -23.26
CA VAL A 580 6.07 40.90 -22.02
C VAL A 580 5.30 41.37 -20.79
N ASP A 581 4.73 42.57 -20.81
CA ASP A 581 3.93 43.10 -19.69
C ASP A 581 2.70 42.21 -19.43
N GLN A 582 2.03 41.71 -20.48
CA GLN A 582 0.94 40.74 -20.34
C GLN A 582 1.43 39.38 -19.81
N ALA A 583 2.61 38.91 -20.23
CA ALA A 583 3.20 37.68 -19.70
C ALA A 583 3.52 37.82 -18.20
N LEU A 584 4.13 38.94 -17.78
CA LEU A 584 4.45 39.22 -16.38
C LEU A 584 3.20 39.37 -15.50
N GLY A 585 2.09 39.83 -16.07
CA GLY A 585 0.79 39.92 -15.39
C GLY A 585 -0.04 38.63 -15.40
N ALA A 586 0.42 37.56 -16.07
CA ALA A 586 -0.37 36.34 -16.27
C ALA A 586 -0.53 35.52 -14.97
N GLY A 587 -1.78 35.28 -14.56
CA GLY A 587 -2.11 34.47 -13.38
C GLY A 587 -2.10 32.95 -13.63
N TYR A 588 -2.11 32.51 -14.89
CA TYR A 588 -2.14 31.10 -15.29
C TYR A 588 -0.97 30.76 -16.23
N VAL A 589 -0.45 29.53 -16.10
CA VAL A 589 0.72 29.06 -16.88
C VAL A 589 0.47 29.07 -18.39
N VAL A 590 -0.76 28.77 -18.83
CA VAL A 590 -1.11 28.76 -20.26
C VAL A 590 -1.09 30.17 -20.87
N ASP A 591 -1.55 31.17 -20.12
CA ASP A 591 -1.54 32.58 -20.53
C ASP A 591 -0.10 33.10 -20.63
N PHE A 592 0.74 32.80 -19.63
CA PHE A 592 2.16 33.14 -19.64
C PHE A 592 2.86 32.58 -20.89
N GLN A 593 2.64 31.29 -21.20
CA GLN A 593 3.25 30.64 -22.37
C GLN A 593 2.74 31.22 -23.69
N PHE A 594 1.44 31.55 -23.77
CA PHE A 594 0.87 32.21 -24.94
C PHE A 594 1.52 33.58 -25.18
N TRP A 595 1.59 34.43 -24.16
CA TRP A 595 2.17 35.77 -24.28
C TRP A 595 3.68 35.74 -24.54
N THR A 596 4.42 34.83 -23.90
CA THR A 596 5.85 34.64 -24.16
C THR A 596 6.10 34.27 -25.62
N ARG A 597 5.28 33.38 -26.19
CA ARG A 597 5.38 33.03 -27.61
C ARG A 597 5.01 34.21 -28.52
N ALA A 598 3.96 34.96 -28.20
CA ALA A 598 3.59 36.15 -28.95
C ALA A 598 4.69 37.23 -28.93
N THR A 599 5.40 37.37 -27.80
CA THR A 599 6.60 38.22 -27.70
C THR A 599 7.70 37.75 -28.66
N THR A 600 7.99 36.44 -28.68
CA THR A 600 9.02 35.88 -29.59
C THR A 600 8.66 36.15 -31.05
N GLU A 601 7.41 35.89 -31.44
CA GLU A 601 6.92 36.14 -32.80
C GLU A 601 7.00 37.64 -33.17
N ALA A 602 6.68 38.54 -32.22
CA ALA A 602 6.79 39.99 -32.43
C ALA A 602 8.26 40.46 -32.55
N LEU A 603 9.18 39.91 -31.75
CA LEU A 603 10.61 40.20 -31.84
C LEU A 603 11.21 39.72 -33.18
N GLU A 604 10.81 38.54 -33.63
CA GLU A 604 11.25 37.97 -34.92
C GLU A 604 10.75 38.80 -36.11
N ALA A 605 9.58 39.45 -35.98
CA ALA A 605 9.03 40.32 -37.02
C ALA A 605 9.74 41.70 -37.14
N LEU A 606 10.49 42.13 -36.12
CA LEU A 606 11.20 43.41 -36.16
C LEU A 606 12.51 43.31 -36.99
N PRO A 607 12.93 44.39 -37.68
CA PRO A 607 14.27 44.50 -38.27
C PRO A 607 15.36 44.32 -37.21
N ALA A 608 16.48 43.68 -37.58
CA ALA A 608 17.57 43.35 -36.65
C ALA A 608 18.14 44.56 -35.88
N GLU A 609 18.16 45.74 -36.51
CA GLU A 609 18.62 47.00 -35.91
C GLU A 609 17.68 47.47 -34.79
N GLN A 610 16.36 47.31 -34.96
CA GLN A 610 15.35 47.71 -33.99
C GLN A 610 15.25 46.73 -32.80
N ARG A 611 15.66 45.46 -32.99
CA ARG A 611 15.73 44.48 -31.89
C ARG A 611 16.79 44.87 -30.86
N LEU A 612 17.91 45.44 -31.30
CA LEU A 612 19.01 45.85 -30.42
C LEU A 612 18.65 47.07 -29.56
N ASP A 613 17.81 47.97 -30.07
CA ASP A 613 17.33 49.14 -29.33
C ASP A 613 16.44 48.78 -28.14
N LEU A 614 15.81 47.61 -28.15
CA LEU A 614 15.01 47.08 -27.02
C LEU A 614 15.86 46.58 -25.83
N TYR A 615 17.18 46.37 -26.03
CA TYR A 615 18.10 45.91 -24.98
C TYR A 615 18.93 47.04 -24.35
N LYS A 616 18.73 48.30 -24.75
CA LYS A 616 19.40 49.43 -24.10
C LYS A 616 18.80 49.63 -22.71
N PRO A 617 19.60 49.53 -21.62
CA PRO A 617 19.11 49.80 -20.28
C PRO A 617 18.66 51.26 -20.18
N LEU A 618 17.54 51.48 -19.48
CA LEU A 618 17.06 52.81 -19.06
C LEU A 618 18.11 53.56 -18.24
#